data_AF-A0A1G0XK22-F1
#
_entry.id   AF-A0A1G0XK22-F1
#
_cell.length_a   1.000
_cell.length_b   1.000
_cell.length_c   1.000
_cell.angle_alpha   90.00
_cell.angle_beta   90.00
_cell.angle_gamma   90.00
#
_symmetry.space_group_name_H-M   'P 1'
#
loop_
_entity.id
_entity.type
_entity.pdbx_description
1 polymer ?
#
loop_
_entity_poly.entity_id
_entity_poly.type
_entity_poly.pdbx_seq_one_letter_code
_entity_poly.pdbx_strand_id
1 'polypeptide(L)'
;MNRIPFPPKKTLSDIAAFLLILVFSIGVILPLMINHSWAESHDGLRYMYMLEQFCDALANGIFYPRWLPDTYGGYGYPSFVFYQPGVFYAAALFRGITGDTLWAGYLTLTAFLFAGGSGMYLLAKKIRGKEAGLFCAFLFLLTPYIYVNMFIRGDISEAAAMLLTP
;
A
#
# COMPACT_ATOMS: atom_id res chain seq x y z
N MET A 1 18.45 -34.11 11.01
CA MET A 1 17.96 -32.77 11.40
C MET A 1 18.61 -31.73 10.50
N ASN A 2 17.91 -31.28 9.46
CA ASN A 2 18.37 -30.16 8.64
C ASN A 2 18.27 -28.89 9.49
N ARG A 3 19.42 -28.29 9.83
CA ARG A 3 19.45 -26.98 10.48
C ARG A 3 18.79 -26.00 9.52
N ILE A 4 17.72 -25.34 9.97
CA ILE A 4 17.17 -24.17 9.27
C ILE A 4 18.33 -23.17 9.18
N PRO A 5 18.85 -22.84 7.99
CA PRO A 5 19.96 -21.90 7.89
C PRO A 5 19.48 -20.55 8.41
N PHE A 6 20.21 -20.01 9.38
CA PHE A 6 20.01 -18.64 9.87
C PHE A 6 20.00 -17.69 8.67
N PRO A 7 19.12 -16.67 8.64
CA PRO A 7 19.11 -15.70 7.56
C PRO A 7 20.50 -15.06 7.45
N PRO A 8 21.11 -15.01 6.25
CA PRO A 8 22.42 -14.40 6.09
C PRO A 8 22.35 -12.94 6.55
N LYS A 9 23.39 -12.46 7.26
CA LYS A 9 23.51 -11.05 7.66
C LYS A 9 23.28 -10.16 6.44
N LYS A 10 22.47 -9.09 6.59
CA LYS A 10 22.24 -8.11 5.52
C LYS A 10 23.61 -7.60 5.01
N THR A 11 23.89 -7.85 3.75
CA THR A 11 25.11 -7.37 3.10
C THR A 11 24.89 -5.95 2.60
N LEU A 12 25.94 -5.12 2.46
CA LEU A 12 25.83 -3.75 1.92
C LEU A 12 25.05 -3.68 0.59
N SER A 13 25.21 -4.70 -0.26
CA SER A 13 24.45 -4.86 -1.51
C SER A 13 22.95 -5.10 -1.32
N ASP A 14 22.52 -5.65 -0.19
CA ASP A 14 21.09 -5.86 0.08
C ASP A 14 20.41 -4.54 0.46
N ILE A 15 21.14 -3.66 1.16
CA ILE A 15 20.67 -2.30 1.45
C ILE A 15 20.47 -1.54 0.14
N ALA A 16 21.42 -1.64 -0.80
CA ALA A 16 21.26 -1.04 -2.12
C ALA A 16 20.02 -1.58 -2.85
N ALA A 17 19.77 -2.89 -2.79
CA ALA A 17 18.57 -3.48 -3.40
C ALA A 17 17.26 -2.91 -2.79
N PHE A 18 17.17 -2.84 -1.46
CA PHE A 18 16.00 -2.25 -0.80
C PHE A 18 15.84 -0.76 -1.14
N LEU A 19 16.93 0.01 -1.19
CA LEU A 19 16.86 1.42 -1.60
C LEU A 19 16.36 1.58 -3.03
N LEU A 20 16.81 0.73 -3.96
CA LEU A 20 16.31 0.74 -5.34
C LEU A 20 14.81 0.42 -5.41
N ILE A 21 14.34 -0.57 -4.65
CA ILE A 21 12.91 -0.90 -4.57
C ILE A 21 12.10 0.25 -3.97
N LEU A 22 12.64 0.92 -2.94
CA LEU A 22 11.98 2.08 -2.33
C LEU A 22 11.89 3.25 -3.31
N VAL A 23 12.98 3.58 -4.00
CA VAL A 23 13.00 4.63 -5.03
C VAL A 23 12.02 4.31 -6.15
N PHE A 24 11.96 3.05 -6.60
CA PHE A 24 11.00 2.62 -7.59
C PHE A 24 9.55 2.75 -7.10
N SER A 25 9.27 2.35 -5.86
CA SER A 25 7.94 2.46 -5.24
C SER A 25 7.48 3.91 -5.15
N ILE A 26 8.38 4.83 -4.75
CA ILE A 26 8.11 6.27 -4.77
C ILE A 26 7.87 6.74 -6.20
N GLY A 27 8.69 6.31 -7.16
CA GLY A 27 8.57 6.65 -8.58
C GLY A 27 7.21 6.31 -9.18
N VAL A 28 6.59 5.20 -8.78
CA VAL A 28 5.23 4.80 -9.21
C VAL A 28 4.18 5.78 -8.71
N ILE A 29 4.32 6.30 -7.49
CA ILE A 29 3.35 7.23 -6.87
C ILE A 29 3.67 8.70 -7.19
N LEU A 30 4.90 8.99 -7.61
CA LEU A 30 5.41 10.34 -7.82
C LEU A 30 4.52 11.23 -8.70
N PRO A 31 3.90 10.76 -9.81
CA PRO A 31 3.00 11.60 -10.61
C PRO A 31 1.81 12.12 -9.81
N LEU A 32 1.25 11.32 -8.89
CA LEU A 32 0.15 11.74 -8.03
C LEU A 32 0.61 12.80 -7.02
N MET A 33 1.79 12.60 -6.43
CA MET A 33 2.40 13.56 -5.49
C MET A 33 2.65 14.92 -6.16
N ILE A 34 3.22 14.94 -7.36
CA ILE A 34 3.51 16.18 -8.10
C ILE A 34 2.23 16.93 -8.45
N ASN A 35 1.21 16.22 -8.93
CA ASN A 35 -0.06 16.81 -9.32
C ASN A 35 -0.97 17.16 -8.13
N HIS A 36 -0.58 16.78 -6.90
CA HIS A 36 -1.38 16.93 -5.69
C HIS A 36 -2.81 16.38 -5.88
N SER A 37 -2.91 15.22 -6.54
CA SER A 37 -4.19 14.61 -6.92
C SER A 37 -4.23 13.11 -6.61
N TRP A 38 -5.45 12.60 -6.41
CA TRP A 38 -5.67 11.16 -6.37
C TRP A 38 -5.87 10.59 -7.77
N ALA A 39 -5.69 9.26 -7.93
CA ALA A 39 -5.89 8.61 -9.22
C ALA A 39 -7.34 8.74 -9.71
N GLU A 40 -7.51 9.22 -10.94
CA GLU A 40 -8.80 9.24 -11.65
C GLU A 40 -9.16 7.82 -12.09
N SER A 41 -9.79 7.09 -11.17
CA SER A 41 -10.20 5.70 -11.36
C SER A 41 -11.71 5.57 -11.43
N HIS A 42 -12.21 4.39 -11.79
CA HIS A 42 -13.64 4.07 -11.77
C HIS A 42 -14.27 4.26 -10.38
N ASP A 43 -13.49 4.09 -9.31
CA ASP A 43 -13.92 4.33 -7.92
C ASP A 43 -13.79 5.81 -7.49
N GLY A 44 -13.24 6.65 -8.36
CA GLY A 44 -13.07 8.09 -8.15
C GLY A 44 -12.38 8.42 -6.82
N LEU A 45 -12.99 9.33 -6.05
CA LEU A 45 -12.50 9.76 -4.73
C LEU A 45 -13.05 8.93 -3.56
N ARG A 46 -13.74 7.82 -3.83
CA ARG A 46 -14.40 7.02 -2.77
C ARG A 46 -13.42 6.60 -1.68
N TYR A 47 -12.23 6.13 -2.07
CA TYR A 47 -11.20 5.71 -1.11
C TYR A 47 -10.73 6.87 -0.21
N MET A 48 -10.49 8.06 -0.77
CA MET A 48 -10.08 9.26 0.00
C MET A 48 -11.17 9.66 1.01
N TYR A 49 -12.42 9.65 0.58
CA TYR A 49 -13.56 10.00 1.42
C TYR A 49 -13.80 8.99 2.55
N MET A 50 -13.64 7.70 2.25
CA MET A 50 -13.69 6.65 3.27
C MET A 50 -12.53 6.77 4.26
N LEU A 51 -11.33 7.11 3.77
CA LEU A 51 -10.13 7.24 4.61
C LEU A 51 -10.24 8.39 5.60
N GLU A 52 -10.74 9.55 5.16
CA GLU A 52 -10.96 10.70 6.03
C GLU A 52 -11.88 10.34 7.20
N GLN A 53 -13.10 9.87 6.90
CA GLN A 53 -14.06 9.50 7.96
C GLN A 53 -13.58 8.34 8.82
N PHE A 54 -12.82 7.38 8.26
CA PHE A 54 -12.24 6.29 9.04
C PHE A 54 -11.22 6.82 10.05
N CYS A 55 -10.37 7.76 9.64
CA CYS A 55 -9.39 8.38 10.53
C CYS A 55 -10.07 9.24 11.59
N ASP A 56 -11.12 9.98 11.25
CA ASP A 56 -11.89 10.78 12.20
C ASP A 56 -12.58 9.90 13.24
N ALA A 57 -13.17 8.78 12.81
CA ALA A 57 -13.77 7.82 13.73
C ALA A 57 -12.74 7.22 14.70
N LEU A 58 -11.54 6.86 14.20
CA LEU A 58 -10.44 6.40 15.06
C LEU A 58 -9.99 7.48 16.05
N ALA A 59 -9.86 8.73 15.61
CA ALA A 59 -9.50 9.86 16.47
C ALA A 59 -10.53 10.10 17.58
N ASN A 60 -11.80 9.78 17.32
CA ASN A 60 -12.89 9.82 18.31
C ASN A 60 -13.00 8.55 19.18
N GLY A 61 -12.00 7.66 19.14
CA GLY A 61 -11.95 6.46 19.97
C GLY A 61 -12.77 5.28 19.44
N ILE A 62 -13.33 5.37 18.24
CA ILE A 62 -14.06 4.27 17.59
C ILE A 62 -13.04 3.37 16.90
N PHE A 63 -12.53 2.38 17.62
CA PHE A 63 -11.48 1.50 17.11
C PHE A 63 -11.87 0.73 15.84
N TYR A 64 -13.16 0.42 15.65
CA TYR A 64 -13.67 -0.27 14.46
C TYR A 64 -14.81 0.54 13.81
N PRO A 65 -14.47 1.50 12.91
CA PRO A 65 -15.43 2.42 12.27
C PRO A 65 -16.41 1.72 11.31
N ARG A 66 -17.49 1.13 11.84
CA ARG A 66 -18.48 0.41 11.00
C ARG A 66 -19.35 1.32 10.16
N TRP A 67 -19.61 2.53 10.63
CA TRP A 67 -20.55 3.49 10.07
C TRP A 67 -19.81 4.76 9.67
N LEU A 68 -20.00 5.19 8.43
CA LEU A 68 -19.47 6.44 7.92
C LEU A 68 -20.60 7.47 7.84
N PRO A 69 -20.68 8.45 8.76
CA PRO A 69 -21.87 9.30 8.93
C PRO A 69 -22.11 10.25 7.76
N ASP A 70 -21.07 10.75 7.11
CA ASP A 70 -21.23 11.79 6.09
C ASP A 70 -21.61 11.20 4.73
N THR A 71 -21.45 9.88 4.56
CA THR A 71 -21.78 9.19 3.31
C THR A 71 -23.27 9.31 2.98
N TYR A 72 -23.59 9.23 1.68
CA TYR A 72 -24.96 9.28 1.18
C TYR A 72 -25.70 10.58 1.51
N GLY A 73 -24.98 11.71 1.60
CA GLY A 73 -25.56 13.02 1.93
C GLY A 73 -25.89 13.18 3.42
N GLY A 74 -25.09 12.57 4.30
CA GLY A 74 -25.25 12.67 5.76
C GLY A 74 -26.20 11.65 6.40
N TYR A 75 -26.81 10.75 5.61
CA TYR A 75 -27.58 9.64 6.16
C TYR A 75 -26.68 8.51 6.69
N GLY A 76 -25.44 8.48 6.22
CA GLY A 76 -24.43 7.52 6.59
C GLY A 76 -24.52 6.18 5.86
N TYR A 77 -23.44 5.40 5.92
CA TYR A 77 -23.37 4.08 5.29
C TYR A 77 -22.49 3.09 6.08
N PRO A 78 -22.89 1.81 6.19
CA PRO A 78 -22.13 0.80 6.93
C PRO A 78 -20.95 0.21 6.13
N SER A 79 -20.09 1.06 5.55
CA SER A 79 -19.05 0.66 4.59
C SER A 79 -18.17 -0.48 5.09
N PHE A 80 -17.62 -0.35 6.30
CA PHE A 80 -16.65 -1.30 6.85
C PHE A 80 -17.26 -2.52 7.52
N VAL A 81 -18.59 -2.68 7.43
CA VAL A 81 -19.24 -3.96 7.69
C VAL A 81 -19.01 -4.92 6.51
N PHE A 82 -18.96 -4.39 5.29
CA PHE A 82 -18.86 -5.17 4.05
C PHE A 82 -17.53 -4.99 3.32
N TYR A 83 -16.78 -3.93 3.63
CA TYR A 83 -15.51 -3.59 3.01
C TYR A 83 -14.33 -3.84 3.95
N GLN A 84 -13.18 -4.23 3.40
CA GLN A 84 -12.02 -4.67 4.18
C GLN A 84 -11.28 -3.43 4.74
N PRO A 85 -11.13 -3.28 6.07
CA PRO A 85 -10.58 -2.06 6.66
C PRO A 85 -9.05 -2.05 6.77
N GLY A 86 -8.36 -3.14 6.42
CA GLY A 86 -6.93 -3.32 6.72
C GLY A 86 -6.03 -2.19 6.20
N VAL A 87 -6.26 -1.76 4.94
CA VAL A 87 -5.51 -0.65 4.35
C VAL A 87 -5.77 0.67 5.06
N PHE A 88 -7.00 0.89 5.55
CA PHE A 88 -7.37 2.12 6.23
C PHE A 88 -6.69 2.26 7.59
N TYR A 89 -6.47 1.15 8.30
CA TYR A 89 -5.62 1.17 9.51
C TYR A 89 -4.18 1.55 9.18
N ALA A 90 -3.60 0.98 8.12
CA ALA A 90 -2.25 1.35 7.69
C ALA A 90 -2.17 2.84 7.32
N ALA A 91 -3.17 3.33 6.60
CA ALA A 91 -3.28 4.73 6.22
C ALA A 91 -3.51 5.67 7.42
N ALA A 92 -4.27 5.25 8.43
CA ALA A 92 -4.47 6.02 9.64
C ALA A 92 -3.16 6.27 10.41
N LEU A 93 -2.21 5.31 10.39
CA LEU A 93 -0.87 5.54 10.96
C LEU A 93 -0.16 6.69 10.27
N PHE A 94 -0.21 6.73 8.93
CA PHE A 94 0.39 7.81 8.16
C PHE A 94 -0.38 9.12 8.34
N ARG A 95 -1.72 9.08 8.43
CA ARG A 95 -2.57 10.25 8.69
C ARG A 95 -2.23 10.92 10.01
N GLY A 96 -1.91 10.15 11.04
CA GLY A 96 -1.47 10.66 12.34
C GLY A 96 -0.11 11.37 12.29
N ILE A 97 0.75 11.01 11.32
CA ILE A 97 2.07 11.64 11.13
C ILE A 97 1.95 12.88 10.23
N THR A 98 1.19 12.79 9.13
CA THR A 98 1.13 13.85 8.11
C THR A 98 0.13 14.94 8.45
N GLY A 99 -0.93 14.63 9.20
CA GLY A 99 -2.05 15.55 9.36
C GLY A 99 -2.84 15.78 8.06
N ASP A 100 -2.60 14.99 7.01
CA ASP A 100 -3.23 15.14 5.69
C ASP A 100 -3.61 13.78 5.08
N THR A 101 -4.85 13.67 4.59
CA THR A 101 -5.45 12.42 4.06
C THR A 101 -4.80 11.99 2.74
N LEU A 102 -4.47 12.96 1.89
CA LEU A 102 -3.92 12.70 0.57
C LEU A 102 -2.48 12.16 0.68
N TRP A 103 -1.65 12.81 1.49
CA TRP A 103 -0.31 12.34 1.84
C TRP A 103 -0.32 11.00 2.55
N ALA A 104 -1.29 10.76 3.44
CA ALA A 104 -1.46 9.46 4.07
C ALA A 104 -1.72 8.35 3.02
N GLY A 105 -2.57 8.63 2.02
CA GLY A 105 -2.80 7.74 0.88
C GLY A 105 -1.53 7.43 0.10
N TYR A 106 -0.73 8.45 -0.25
CA TYR A 106 0.51 8.26 -1.00
C TYR A 106 1.54 7.42 -0.23
N LEU A 107 1.72 7.70 1.06
CA LEU A 107 2.65 6.96 1.91
C LEU A 107 2.19 5.51 2.09
N THR A 108 0.88 5.29 2.20
CA THR A 108 0.30 3.95 2.29
C THR A 108 0.61 3.13 1.04
N LEU A 109 0.29 3.66 -0.15
CA LEU A 109 0.57 2.95 -1.41
C LEU A 109 2.06 2.69 -1.58
N THR A 110 2.90 3.69 -1.28
CA THR A 110 4.36 3.54 -1.33
C THR A 110 4.84 2.44 -0.38
N ALA A 111 4.29 2.37 0.83
CA ALA A 111 4.66 1.35 1.82
C ALA A 111 4.25 -0.06 1.36
N PHE A 112 3.06 -0.24 0.78
CA PHE A 112 2.65 -1.53 0.24
C PHE A 112 3.48 -1.94 -0.98
N LEU A 113 3.76 -1.03 -1.91
CA LEU A 113 4.64 -1.29 -3.05
C LEU A 113 6.04 -1.72 -2.57
N PHE A 114 6.60 -0.98 -1.60
CA PHE A 114 7.89 -1.30 -1.03
C PHE A 114 7.88 -2.66 -0.32
N ALA A 115 6.84 -2.96 0.46
CA ALA A 115 6.69 -4.24 1.15
C ALA A 115 6.60 -5.41 0.16
N GLY A 116 5.79 -5.29 -0.89
CA GLY A 116 5.64 -6.33 -1.91
C GLY A 116 6.88 -6.54 -2.76
N GLY A 117 7.50 -5.46 -3.23
CA GLY A 117 8.77 -5.54 -3.94
C GLY A 117 9.88 -6.16 -3.08
N SER A 118 9.93 -5.81 -1.79
CA SER A 118 10.87 -6.39 -0.83
C SER A 118 10.61 -7.88 -0.59
N GLY A 119 9.34 -8.28 -0.46
CA GLY A 119 8.94 -9.68 -0.31
C GLY A 119 9.35 -10.52 -1.52
N MET A 120 9.03 -10.06 -2.73
CA MET A 120 9.41 -10.73 -3.97
C MET A 120 10.94 -10.80 -4.14
N TYR A 121 11.65 -9.71 -3.82
CA TYR A 121 13.12 -9.69 -3.83
C TYR A 121 13.69 -10.78 -2.93
N LEU A 122 13.22 -10.88 -1.68
CA LEU A 122 13.69 -11.87 -0.72
C LEU A 122 13.37 -13.31 -1.18
N LEU A 123 12.18 -13.54 -1.73
CA LEU A 123 11.75 -14.84 -2.25
C LEU A 123 12.65 -15.28 -3.42
N ALA A 124 12.74 -14.47 -4.47
CA ALA A 124 13.52 -14.80 -5.65
C ALA A 124 15.02 -14.86 -5.37
N LYS A 125 15.54 -14.00 -4.48
CA LYS A 125 16.93 -14.06 -4.02
C LYS A 125 17.28 -15.41 -3.39
N LYS A 126 16.37 -15.98 -2.59
CA LYS A 126 16.57 -17.29 -1.97
C LYS A 126 16.68 -18.42 -3.00
N ILE A 127 16.06 -18.26 -4.18
CA ILE A 127 16.00 -19.28 -5.22
C ILE A 127 17.18 -19.15 -6.21
N ARG A 128 17.50 -17.94 -6.68
CA ARG A 128 18.45 -17.72 -7.80
C ARG A 128 19.47 -16.59 -7.57
N GLY A 129 19.57 -16.03 -6.37
CA GLY A 129 20.54 -14.96 -6.07
C GLY A 129 20.00 -13.55 -6.30
N LYS A 130 20.83 -12.54 -6.00
CA LYS A 130 20.40 -11.15 -5.79
C LYS A 130 19.90 -10.47 -7.06
N GLU A 131 20.54 -10.75 -8.18
CA GLU A 131 20.23 -10.18 -9.50
C GLU A 131 18.85 -10.65 -9.95
N ALA A 132 18.59 -11.95 -9.84
CA ALA A 132 17.27 -12.53 -10.09
C ALA A 132 16.23 -11.96 -9.11
N GLY A 133 16.59 -11.79 -7.84
CA GLY A 133 15.76 -11.14 -6.83
C GLY A 133 15.27 -9.76 -7.26
N LEU A 134 16.19 -8.89 -7.65
CA LEU A 134 15.86 -7.52 -8.07
C LEU A 134 15.02 -7.51 -9.35
N PHE A 135 15.40 -8.34 -10.33
CA PHE A 135 14.65 -8.46 -11.57
C PHE A 135 13.20 -8.89 -11.32
N CYS A 136 12.99 -9.93 -10.50
CA CYS A 136 11.65 -10.39 -10.13
C CYS A 136 10.87 -9.34 -9.32
N ALA A 137 11.51 -8.59 -8.42
CA ALA A 137 10.86 -7.53 -7.67
C ALA A 137 10.29 -6.43 -8.59
N PHE A 138 11.08 -5.97 -9.57
CA PHE A 138 10.60 -4.97 -10.53
C PHE A 138 9.53 -5.53 -11.46
N LEU A 139 9.69 -6.76 -11.97
CA LEU A 139 8.65 -7.40 -12.77
C LEU A 139 7.33 -7.53 -11.99
N PHE A 140 7.41 -7.91 -10.71
CA PHE A 140 6.25 -8.01 -9.84
C PHE A 140 5.54 -6.66 -9.68
N LEU A 141 6.27 -5.59 -9.34
CA LEU A 141 5.68 -4.26 -9.19
C LEU A 141 5.15 -3.66 -10.51
N LEU A 142 5.69 -4.10 -11.65
CA LEU A 142 5.22 -3.73 -12.99
C LEU A 142 4.06 -4.59 -13.49
N THR A 143 3.55 -5.53 -12.68
CA THR A 143 2.44 -6.39 -13.11
C THR A 143 1.23 -5.54 -13.50
N PRO A 144 0.63 -5.75 -14.69
CA PRO A 144 -0.47 -4.92 -15.18
C PRO A 144 -1.65 -4.83 -14.22
N TYR A 145 -1.90 -5.90 -13.46
CA TYR A 145 -3.05 -5.95 -12.56
C TYR A 145 -2.90 -5.08 -11.30
N ILE A 146 -1.67 -4.89 -10.78
CA ILE A 146 -1.42 -3.91 -9.71
C ILE A 146 -1.71 -2.50 -10.23
N TYR A 147 -1.24 -2.19 -11.43
CA TYR A 147 -1.50 -0.92 -12.08
C TYR A 147 -3.00 -0.68 -12.30
N VAL A 148 -3.73 -1.69 -12.81
CA VAL A 148 -5.18 -1.61 -13.01
C VAL A 148 -5.88 -1.31 -11.69
N ASN A 149 -5.56 -2.01 -10.60
CA ASN A 149 -6.23 -1.78 -9.32
C ASN A 149 -5.93 -0.40 -8.73
N MET A 150 -4.72 0.13 -8.90
CA MET A 150 -4.35 1.44 -8.37
C MET A 150 -4.88 2.62 -9.20
N PHE A 151 -4.78 2.54 -10.53
CA PHE A 151 -4.96 3.71 -11.39
C PHE A 151 -6.21 3.65 -12.27
N ILE A 152 -6.75 2.46 -12.56
CA ILE A 152 -7.93 2.31 -13.42
C ILE A 152 -9.17 1.99 -12.60
N ARG A 153 -9.12 0.95 -11.77
CA ARG A 153 -10.26 0.51 -10.94
C ARG A 153 -10.38 1.32 -9.65
N GLY A 154 -9.27 1.61 -8.97
CA GLY A 154 -9.26 2.27 -7.66
C GLY A 154 -9.48 1.34 -6.47
N ASP A 155 -9.36 0.03 -6.67
CA ASP A 155 -9.48 -0.96 -5.58
C ASP A 155 -8.15 -1.11 -4.82
N ILE A 156 -7.95 -0.18 -3.89
CA ILE A 156 -6.70 -0.11 -3.10
C ILE A 156 -6.59 -1.29 -2.13
N SER A 157 -7.71 -1.81 -1.64
CA SER A 157 -7.73 -2.97 -0.75
C SER A 157 -7.24 -4.23 -1.46
N GLU A 158 -7.70 -4.45 -2.69
CA GLU A 158 -7.23 -5.55 -3.54
C GLU A 158 -5.75 -5.38 -3.91
N ALA A 159 -5.33 -4.18 -4.30
CA ALA A 159 -3.92 -3.89 -4.61
C ALA A 159 -2.99 -4.17 -3.41
N ALA A 160 -3.38 -3.73 -2.22
CA ALA A 160 -2.60 -3.97 -1.00
C ALA A 160 -2.50 -5.46 -0.66
N ALA A 161 -3.59 -6.21 -0.80
CA ALA A 161 -3.59 -7.65 -0.56
C ALA A 161 -2.60 -8.37 -1.50
N MET A 162 -2.61 -8.04 -2.79
CA MET A 162 -1.67 -8.58 -3.76
C MET A 162 -0.21 -8.26 -3.41
N LEU A 163 0.05 -7.03 -2.97
CA LEU A 163 1.39 -6.58 -2.59
C LEU A 163 1.89 -7.27 -1.31
N LEU A 164 1.01 -7.71 -0.42
CA LEU A 164 1.40 -8.43 0.80
C LEU A 164 1.68 -9.93 0.58
N THR A 165 1.21 -10.51 -0.53
CA THR A 165 1.37 -11.96 -0.82
C THR A 165 2.20 -12.25 -2.07
N PRO A 166 3.48 -11.80 -2.14
CA PRO A 166 4.39 -12.13 -3.23
C PRO A 166 4.94 -13.57 -3.16
#